data_AF-A0AA39KPV6-F1
#
_entry.id   AF-A0AA39KPV6-F1
#
_cell.length_a   1.000
_cell.length_b   1.000
_cell.length_c   1.000
_cell.angle_alpha   90.00
_cell.angle_beta   90.00
_cell.angle_gamma   90.00
#
_symmetry.space_group_name_H-M   'P 1'
#
loop_
_entity.id
_entity.type
_entity.pdbx_description
1 polymer ?
#
loop_
_entity_poly.entity_id
_entity_poly.type
_entity_poly.pdbx_seq_one_letter_code
_entity_poly.pdbx_strand_id
1 'polypeptide(L)'
;MATLPEGSARLPTPHPDDGAKLYDIVRYVMKHTKYTEDRALNAVLEVLNIGLATKRIIKTPYKKYVLIESKPISINYKIREPRVSDDSSDSSDE
;
A
#
# COMPACT_ATOMS: atom_id res chain seq x y z
N MET A 1 12.51 38.78 8.41
CA MET A 1 12.59 37.91 7.22
C MET A 1 12.33 36.49 7.68
N ALA A 2 11.17 35.92 7.34
CA ALA A 2 10.80 34.57 7.75
C ALA A 2 11.23 33.58 6.66
N THR A 3 12.16 32.70 6.99
CA THR A 3 12.60 31.59 6.13
C THR A 3 11.55 30.48 6.18
N LEU A 4 10.88 30.22 5.06
CA LEU A 4 9.98 29.08 4.91
C LEU A 4 10.79 27.78 4.85
N PRO A 5 10.37 26.68 5.52
CA PRO A 5 11.01 25.39 5.32
C PRO A 5 10.52 24.80 3.98
N GLU A 6 11.41 24.72 2.99
CA GLU A 6 11.23 23.90 1.79
C GLU A 6 11.29 22.41 2.16
N GLY A 7 10.24 21.92 2.80
CA GLY A 7 9.98 20.51 3.04
C GLY A 7 9.10 19.90 1.95
N SER A 8 9.34 20.23 0.68
CA SER A 8 8.69 19.52 -0.44
C SER A 8 9.35 18.16 -0.55
N ALA A 9 8.79 17.16 0.14
CA ALA A 9 9.12 15.76 -0.06
C ALA A 9 8.89 15.43 -1.55
N ARG A 10 9.94 15.52 -2.36
CA ARG A 10 9.92 15.04 -3.74
C ARG A 10 9.59 13.56 -3.65
N LEU A 11 8.39 13.21 -4.11
CA LEU A 11 8.05 11.81 -4.35
C LEU A 11 9.14 11.24 -5.25
N PRO A 12 9.71 10.06 -4.94
CA PRO A 12 10.71 9.43 -5.79
C PRO A 12 10.08 9.29 -7.18
N THR A 13 10.67 9.99 -8.16
CA THR A 13 10.25 9.86 -9.55
C THR A 13 10.68 8.48 -10.01
N PRO A 14 9.75 7.58 -10.34
CA PRO A 14 10.13 6.24 -10.80
C PRO A 14 10.98 6.36 -12.07
N HIS A 15 12.08 5.62 -12.14
CA HIS A 15 12.94 5.60 -13.34
C HIS A 15 12.11 5.02 -14.50
N PRO A 16 12.28 5.49 -15.74
CA PRO A 16 11.61 4.90 -16.92
C PRO A 16 11.87 3.39 -17.10
N ASP A 17 12.95 2.88 -16.50
CA ASP A 17 13.28 1.46 -16.51
C ASP A 17 12.56 0.66 -15.42
N ASP A 18 12.07 1.33 -14.38
CA ASP A 18 11.37 0.71 -13.27
C ASP A 18 10.00 0.17 -13.71
N GLY A 19 9.58 -0.92 -13.07
CA GLY A 19 8.28 -1.55 -13.27
C GLY A 19 8.22 -2.60 -14.39
N ALA A 20 7.02 -3.11 -14.62
CA ALA A 20 6.78 -4.23 -15.55
C ALA A 20 5.71 -3.88 -16.59
N LYS A 21 5.82 -4.45 -17.81
CA LYS A 21 4.76 -4.34 -18.81
C LYS A 21 3.60 -5.25 -18.44
N LEU A 22 2.39 -4.92 -18.90
CA LEU A 22 1.19 -5.74 -18.66
C LEU A 22 1.41 -7.21 -19.00
N TYR A 23 2.00 -7.48 -20.17
CA TYR A 23 2.27 -8.83 -20.64
C TYR A 23 3.19 -9.62 -19.70
N ASP A 24 4.24 -8.99 -19.16
CA ASP A 24 5.17 -9.64 -18.24
C ASP A 24 4.49 -9.95 -16.90
N ILE A 25 3.62 -9.06 -16.42
CA ILE A 25 2.81 -9.25 -15.21
C ILE A 25 1.82 -10.42 -15.40
N VAL A 26 1.11 -10.45 -16.53
CA VAL A 26 0.15 -11.52 -16.85
C VAL A 26 0.87 -12.87 -16.95
N ARG A 27 2.01 -12.92 -17.67
CA ARG A 27 2.84 -14.12 -17.77
C ARG A 27 3.31 -14.61 -16.40
N TYR A 28 3.72 -13.69 -15.52
CA TYR A 28 4.09 -14.02 -14.15
C TYR A 28 2.90 -14.63 -13.39
N VAL A 29 1.72 -14.00 -13.43
CA VAL A 29 0.52 -14.52 -12.77
C VAL A 29 0.15 -15.90 -13.30
N MET A 30 0.17 -16.12 -14.61
CA MET A 30 -0.09 -17.44 -15.20
C MET A 30 0.92 -18.49 -14.75
N LYS A 31 2.20 -18.14 -14.61
CA LYS A 31 3.24 -19.07 -14.15
C LYS A 31 3.04 -19.49 -12.68
N HIS A 32 2.48 -18.61 -11.86
CA HIS A 32 2.34 -18.81 -10.42
C HIS A 32 0.92 -19.16 -9.97
N THR A 33 -0.04 -19.23 -10.90
CA THR A 33 -1.43 -19.60 -10.65
C THR A 33 -1.87 -20.66 -11.65
N LYS A 34 -3.10 -21.17 -11.54
CA LYS A 34 -3.71 -22.06 -12.55
C LYS A 34 -4.67 -21.31 -13.47
N TYR A 35 -4.43 -20.03 -13.70
CA TYR A 35 -5.32 -19.20 -14.51
C TYR A 35 -5.06 -19.39 -16.01
N THR A 36 -6.14 -19.38 -16.78
CA THR A 36 -6.07 -19.18 -18.23
C THR A 36 -5.63 -17.75 -18.53
N GLU A 37 -5.15 -17.50 -19.75
CA GLU A 37 -4.68 -16.17 -20.16
C GLU A 37 -5.73 -15.09 -19.94
N ASP A 38 -6.97 -15.31 -20.39
CA ASP A 38 -8.07 -14.34 -20.22
C ASP A 38 -8.36 -14.05 -18.73
N ARG A 39 -8.33 -15.10 -17.90
CA ARG A 39 -8.60 -14.96 -16.46
C ARG A 39 -7.47 -14.21 -15.77
N ALA A 40 -6.23 -14.49 -16.13
CA ALA A 40 -5.06 -13.78 -15.62
C ALA A 40 -5.06 -12.31 -16.07
N LEU A 41 -5.38 -12.05 -17.34
CA LEU A 41 -5.49 -10.70 -17.88
C LEU A 41 -6.55 -9.89 -17.15
N ASN A 42 -7.76 -10.41 -17.01
CA ASN A 42 -8.85 -9.72 -16.32
C ASN A 42 -8.49 -9.41 -14.86
N ALA A 43 -7.97 -10.40 -14.12
CA ALA A 43 -7.56 -10.20 -12.74
C ALA A 43 -6.44 -9.15 -12.60
N VAL A 44 -5.45 -9.18 -13.50
CA VAL A 44 -4.37 -8.19 -13.50
C VAL A 44 -4.90 -6.80 -13.82
N LEU A 45 -5.81 -6.64 -14.79
CA LEU A 45 -6.41 -5.36 -15.13
C LEU A 45 -7.20 -4.76 -13.96
N GLU A 46 -7.99 -5.57 -13.24
CA GLU A 46 -8.71 -5.13 -12.05
C GLU A 46 -7.75 -4.60 -10.98
N VAL A 47 -6.71 -5.37 -10.65
CA VAL A 47 -5.72 -4.97 -9.64
C VAL A 47 -4.96 -3.71 -10.06
N LEU A 48 -4.57 -3.60 -11.33
CA LEU A 48 -3.88 -2.41 -11.85
C LEU A 48 -4.78 -1.19 -11.82
N ASN A 49 -6.06 -1.32 -12.19
CA ASN A 49 -7.03 -0.22 -12.15
C ASN A 49 -7.26 0.27 -10.72
N ILE A 50 -7.41 -0.65 -9.76
CA ILE A 50 -7.53 -0.32 -8.33
C ILE A 50 -6.25 0.35 -7.84
N GLY A 51 -5.08 -0.18 -8.21
CA GLY A 51 -3.78 0.39 -7.84
C GLY A 51 -3.57 1.81 -8.38
N LEU A 52 -4.00 2.07 -9.62
CA LEU A 52 -3.97 3.40 -10.22
C LEU A 52 -4.94 4.37 -9.52
N ALA A 53 -6.18 3.92 -9.25
CA ALA A 53 -7.19 4.71 -8.57
C ALA A 53 -6.77 5.08 -7.13
N THR A 54 -6.13 4.14 -6.43
CA THR A 54 -5.61 4.33 -5.07
C THR A 54 -4.23 5.01 -5.01
N LYS A 55 -3.67 5.40 -6.17
CA LYS A 55 -2.32 5.99 -6.29
C LYS A 55 -1.25 5.14 -5.59
N ARG A 56 -1.41 3.81 -5.61
CA ARG A 56 -0.39 2.84 -5.18
C ARG A 56 0.44 2.33 -6.34
N ILE A 57 -0.09 2.45 -7.56
CA ILE A 57 0.59 2.10 -8.81
C ILE A 57 0.62 3.34 -9.70
N ILE A 58 1.73 3.55 -10.41
CA ILE A 58 1.84 4.53 -11.48
C ILE A 58 2.03 3.79 -12.79
N LYS A 59 1.36 4.28 -13.84
CA LYS A 59 1.64 3.88 -15.22
C LYS A 59 2.61 4.87 -15.84
N THR A 60 3.79 4.40 -16.27
CA THR A 60 4.80 5.24 -16.90
C THR A 60 4.45 5.55 -18.36
N PRO A 61 5.03 6.59 -18.98
CA PRO A 61 4.86 6.87 -20.41
C PRO A 61 5.22 5.69 -21.32
N TYR A 62 6.10 4.80 -20.86
CA TYR A 62 6.53 3.57 -21.56
C TYR A 62 5.58 2.38 -21.36
N LYS A 63 4.36 2.62 -20.85
CA LYS A 63 3.34 1.60 -20.57
C LYS A 63 3.80 0.51 -19.57
N LYS A 64 4.71 0.86 -18.65
CA LYS A 64 5.08 0.01 -17.51
C LYS A 64 4.27 0.41 -16.28
N TYR A 65 4.05 -0.54 -15.38
CA TYR A 65 3.40 -0.35 -14.09
C TYR A 65 4.43 -0.43 -12.97
N VAL A 66 4.49 0.60 -12.15
CA VAL A 66 5.45 0.72 -11.03
C VAL A 66 4.66 0.81 -9.73
N LEU A 67 5.05 0.02 -8.73
CA LEU A 67 4.49 0.13 -7.39
C LEU A 67 5.13 1.33 -6.68
N ILE A 68 4.32 2.21 -6.10
CA ILE A 68 4.81 3.25 -5.22
C ILE A 68 5.09 2.61 -3.87
N GLU A 69 6.36 2.51 -3.49
CA GLU A 69 6.75 2.16 -2.12
C GLU A 69 6.25 3.26 -1.19
N SER A 70 5.14 3.00 -0.51
CA SER A 70 4.76 3.78 0.66
C SER A 70 5.71 3.37 1.77
N LYS A 71 6.57 4.30 2.21
CA LYS A 71 7.26 4.16 3.50
C LYS A 71 6.19 3.72 4.51
N PRO A 72 6.36 2.58 5.21
CA PRO A 72 5.36 2.16 6.18
C PRO A 72 5.17 3.33 7.13
N ILE A 73 3.93 3.80 7.26
CA ILE A 73 3.58 4.81 8.27
C ILE A 73 3.99 4.16 9.58
N SER A 74 5.06 4.65 10.21
CA SER A 74 5.52 4.15 11.49
C SER A 74 4.45 4.52 12.49
N ILE A 75 3.53 3.59 12.73
CA ILE A 75 2.40 3.82 13.61
C ILE A 75 2.94 3.76 15.04
N ASN A 76 3.36 4.91 15.56
CA ASN A 76 3.90 5.04 16.91
C ASN A 76 2.75 5.05 17.94
N TYR A 77 1.91 4.00 17.94
CA TYR A 77 0.92 3.80 19.01
C TYR A 77 1.64 3.19 20.21
N LYS A 78 2.00 4.04 21.17
CA LYS A 78 2.40 3.59 22.50
C LYS A 78 1.14 3.08 23.20
N ILE A 79 0.91 1.77 23.14
CA ILE A 79 -0.11 1.09 23.96
C ILE A 79 0.22 1.43 25.42
N ARG A 80 -0.60 2.28 26.04
CA ARG A 80 -0.52 2.53 27.49
C ARG A 80 -1.16 1.33 28.18
N GLU A 81 -0.47 0.76 29.16
CA GLU A 81 -0.98 -0.35 29.95
C GLU A 81 -2.32 0.05 30.62
N PRO A 82 -3.32 -0.84 30.64
CA PRO A 82 -4.58 -0.58 31.32
C PRO A 82 -4.30 -0.50 32.83
N ARG A 83 -4.65 0.64 33.44
CA ARG A 83 -4.70 0.74 34.90
C ARG A 83 -5.94 -0.03 35.36
N VAL A 84 -5.74 -1.28 35.75
CA VAL A 84 -6.70 -2.00 36.58
C VAL A 84 -6.62 -1.39 37.97
N SER A 85 -7.47 -0.40 38.24
CA SER A 85 -7.76 -0.02 39.62
C SER A 85 -8.81 -1.01 40.10
N ASP A 86 -8.31 -2.00 40.82
CA ASP A 86 -9.08 -2.93 41.63
C ASP A 86 -9.64 -2.13 42.82
N ASP A 87 -10.78 -1.47 42.60
CA ASP A 87 -11.57 -0.88 43.67
C ASP A 87 -13.04 -1.06 43.32
N SER A 88 -13.59 -2.21 43.68
CA SER A 88 -15.02 -2.37 43.83
C SER A 88 -15.22 -3.25 45.05
N SER A 89 -15.30 -2.54 46.18
CA SER A 89 -15.55 -3.08 47.50
C SER A 89 -16.81 -3.95 47.52
N ASP A 90 -16.66 -5.06 48.22
CA ASP A 90 -17.71 -5.95 48.70
C ASP A 90 -18.77 -5.19 49.50
N SER A 91 -20.05 -5.43 49.18
CA SER A 91 -21.19 -5.18 50.05
C SER A 91 -22.34 -6.08 49.57
N SER A 92 -22.42 -7.23 50.22
CA SER A 92 -23.61 -8.09 50.24
C SER A 92 -24.74 -7.40 51.00
N ASP A 93 -25.98 -7.46 50.50
CA ASP A 93 -27.19 -7.50 51.34
C ASP A 93 -28.39 -8.04 50.53
N GLU A 94 -29.01 -9.07 51.12
CA GLU A 94 -30.26 -9.83 50.86
C GLU A 94 -31.03 -9.76 49.52
#